data_AF-A0A359MA36-F1
#
_entry.id   AF-A0A359MA36-F1
#
_cell.length_a   1.000
_cell.length_b   1.000
_cell.length_c   1.000
_cell.angle_alpha   90.00
_cell.angle_beta   90.00
_cell.angle_gamma   90.00
#
_symmetry.space_group_name_H-M   'P 1'
#
loop_
_entity.id
_entity.type
_entity.pdbx_description
1 polymer ?
#
loop_
_entity_poly.entity_id
_entity_poly.type
_entity_poly.pdbx_seq_one_letter_code
_entity_poly.pdbx_strand_id
1 'polypeptide(L)'
;ANIVIKDVDLKNDHIRGNKDAKITIVEFSDTECPFCKRFHETMLQIIDKYGKDIRWVYRNMPLDGLHQKARNEALALECAGAQGKFWEFTDMVYDKTTSNDGYIITFNRIF
;
A
#
# COMPACT_ATOMS: atom_id res chain seq x y z
N ALA A 1 17.12 -9.07 -3.72
CA ALA A 1 16.62 -9.31 -2.35
C ALA A 1 16.08 -10.73 -2.27
N ASN A 2 16.46 -11.53 -1.26
CA ASN A 2 15.83 -12.82 -0.98
C ASN A 2 14.54 -12.55 -0.22
N ILE A 3 13.41 -12.48 -0.94
CA ILE A 3 12.10 -12.22 -0.33
C ILE A 3 11.56 -13.54 0.19
N VAL A 4 11.41 -13.66 1.50
CA VAL A 4 10.69 -14.77 2.13
C VAL A 4 9.23 -14.37 2.21
N ILE A 5 8.38 -15.06 1.46
CA ILE A 5 6.93 -14.83 1.48
C ILE A 5 6.39 -15.48 2.75
N LYS A 6 5.98 -14.65 3.71
CA LYS A 6 5.23 -15.09 4.91
C LYS A 6 3.75 -15.21 4.59
N ASP A 7 3.08 -16.14 5.25
CA ASP A 7 1.63 -16.26 5.23
C ASP A 7 0.94 -14.97 5.66
N VAL A 8 -0.34 -14.82 5.29
CA VAL A 8 -1.15 -13.66 5.65
C VAL A 8 -1.55 -13.72 7.12
N ASP A 9 -1.30 -12.63 7.84
CA ASP A 9 -1.68 -12.44 9.23
C ASP A 9 -2.87 -11.47 9.31
N LEU A 10 -4.06 -11.99 9.58
CA LEU A 10 -5.30 -11.19 9.63
C LEU A 10 -5.32 -10.09 10.70
N LYS A 11 -4.38 -10.13 11.67
CA LYS A 11 -4.28 -9.12 12.73
C LYS A 11 -3.32 -7.99 12.37
N ASN A 12 -2.23 -8.33 11.68
CA ASN A 12 -1.11 -7.40 11.46
C ASN A 12 -1.01 -6.91 10.01
N ASP A 13 -1.52 -7.66 9.03
CA ASP A 13 -1.53 -7.22 7.63
C ASP A 13 -2.65 -6.20 7.38
N HIS A 14 -2.34 -5.22 6.53
CA HIS A 14 -3.31 -4.25 6.04
C HIS A 14 -4.18 -4.90 4.96
N ILE A 15 -5.44 -5.15 5.30
CA ILE A 15 -6.40 -5.85 4.43
C ILE A 15 -7.48 -4.88 3.95
N ARG A 16 -7.78 -4.92 2.65
CA ARG A 16 -8.98 -4.31 2.03
C ARG A 16 -9.78 -5.38 1.31
N GLY A 17 -11.11 -5.25 1.33
CA GLY A 17 -12.03 -6.29 0.83
C GLY A 17 -12.44 -7.29 1.92
N ASN A 18 -12.80 -8.50 1.52
CA ASN A 18 -13.30 -9.54 2.43
C ASN A 18 -12.15 -10.32 3.07
N LYS A 19 -12.04 -10.28 4.41
CA LYS A 19 -11.02 -11.03 5.17
C LYS A 19 -11.15 -12.55 5.04
N ASP A 20 -12.33 -13.05 4.71
CA ASP A 20 -12.64 -14.48 4.55
C ASP A 20 -12.71 -14.92 3.08
N ALA A 21 -12.30 -14.06 2.15
CA ALA A 21 -12.27 -14.38 0.73
C ALA A 21 -11.35 -15.57 0.42
N LYS A 22 -11.79 -16.41 -0.52
CA LYS A 22 -11.01 -17.55 -1.02
C LYS A 22 -9.79 -17.12 -1.84
N ILE A 23 -9.89 -15.96 -2.50
CA ILE A 23 -8.80 -15.40 -3.32
C ILE A 23 -8.08 -14.34 -2.50
N THR A 24 -6.77 -14.48 -2.37
CA THR A 24 -5.92 -13.51 -1.70
C THR A 24 -4.88 -12.96 -2.67
N ILE A 25 -4.77 -11.64 -2.73
CA ILE A 25 -3.76 -10.93 -3.48
C ILE A 25 -2.84 -10.25 -2.47
N VAL A 26 -1.60 -10.72 -2.38
CA VAL A 26 -0.57 -10.08 -1.54
C VAL A 26 0.26 -9.19 -2.44
N GLU A 27 0.08 -7.88 -2.29
CA GLU A 27 0.83 -6.87 -3.00
C GLU A 27 2.01 -6.40 -2.15
N PHE A 28 3.20 -6.46 -2.74
CA PHE A 28 4.37 -5.77 -2.24
C PHE A 28 4.55 -4.49 -3.04
N SER A 29 4.45 -3.35 -2.38
CA SER A 29 4.37 -2.07 -3.08
C SER A 29 5.33 -1.04 -2.54
N ASP A 30 5.72 -0.15 -3.44
CA ASP A 30 6.58 0.99 -3.20
C ASP A 30 5.79 2.24 -3.63
N THR A 31 5.64 3.21 -2.73
CA THR A 31 4.82 4.41 -2.94
C THR A 31 5.42 5.36 -3.98
N GLU A 32 6.73 5.26 -4.25
CA GLU A 32 7.44 6.05 -5.25
C GLU A 32 7.55 5.33 -6.60
N CYS A 33 7.14 4.05 -6.69
CA CYS A 33 7.18 3.31 -7.93
C CYS A 33 5.99 3.68 -8.85
N PRO A 34 6.24 4.13 -10.10
CA PRO A 34 5.16 4.51 -11.03
C PRO A 34 4.29 3.31 -11.45
N PHE A 35 4.85 2.10 -11.44
CA PHE A 35 4.07 0.89 -11.73
C PHE A 35 3.18 0.49 -10.55
N CYS A 36 3.66 0.64 -9.32
CA CYS A 36 2.86 0.44 -8.11
C CYS A 36 1.68 1.42 -8.07
N LYS A 37 1.90 2.70 -8.41
CA LYS A 37 0.81 3.68 -8.54
C LYS A 37 -0.28 3.23 -9.52
N ARG A 38 0.10 2.80 -10.73
CA ARG A 38 -0.86 2.30 -11.72
C ARG A 38 -1.56 1.01 -11.26
N PHE A 39 -0.83 0.15 -10.57
CA PHE A 39 -1.39 -1.09 -10.02
C PHE A 39 -2.40 -0.80 -8.91
N HIS A 40 -2.15 0.19 -8.06
CA HIS A 40 -3.08 0.65 -7.03
C HIS A 40 -4.44 1.05 -7.63
N GLU A 41 -4.45 1.83 -8.71
CA GLU A 41 -5.69 2.18 -9.44
C GLU A 41 -6.41 0.93 -9.97
N THR A 42 -5.67 -0.06 -10.45
CA THR A 42 -6.23 -1.33 -10.94
C THR A 42 -6.84 -2.13 -9.78
N MET A 43 -6.15 -2.19 -8.63
CA MET A 43 -6.63 -2.88 -7.44
C MET A 43 -7.86 -2.21 -6.85
N LEU A 44 -7.96 -0.87 -6.89
CA LEU A 44 -9.18 -0.16 -6.51
C LEU A 44 -10.37 -0.60 -7.36
N GLN A 45 -10.21 -0.71 -8.70
CA GLN A 45 -11.28 -1.21 -9.58
C GLN A 45 -11.65 -2.67 -9.29
N ILE A 46 -10.65 -3.51 -8.96
CA ILE A 46 -10.86 -4.91 -8.59
C ILE A 46 -11.65 -5.01 -7.28
N ILE A 47 -11.29 -4.23 -6.26
CA ILE A 47 -12.00 -4.20 -4.98
C ILE A 47 -13.43 -3.66 -5.13
N ASP A 48 -13.62 -2.62 -5.94
CA ASP A 48 -14.96 -2.08 -6.21
C ASP A 48 -15.87 -3.15 -6.83
N LYS A 49 -15.36 -3.90 -7.82
CA LYS A 49 -16.13 -4.91 -8.54
C LYS A 49 -16.27 -6.25 -7.82
N TYR A 50 -15.23 -6.69 -7.11
CA TYR A 50 -15.07 -8.05 -6.58
C TYR A 50 -14.70 -8.10 -5.09
N GLY A 51 -14.85 -6.99 -4.35
CA GLY A 51 -14.38 -6.90 -2.95
C GLY A 51 -14.97 -7.93 -1.98
N LYS A 52 -16.11 -8.55 -2.32
CA LYS A 52 -16.69 -9.67 -1.55
C LYS A 52 -15.93 -10.99 -1.73
N ASP A 53 -15.25 -11.15 -2.85
CA ASP A 53 -14.58 -12.40 -3.25
C ASP A 53 -13.05 -12.32 -3.12
N ILE A 54 -12.51 -11.13 -2.79
CA ILE A 54 -11.07 -10.85 -2.77
C ILE A 54 -10.64 -10.29 -1.42
N ARG A 55 -9.51 -10.82 -0.93
CA ARG A 55 -8.71 -10.29 0.17
C ARG A 55 -7.46 -9.64 -0.43
N TRP A 56 -7.40 -8.31 -0.46
CA TRP A 56 -6.19 -7.59 -0.85
C TRP A 56 -5.38 -7.27 0.39
N VAL A 57 -4.16 -7.79 0.44
CA VAL A 57 -3.15 -7.52 1.46
C VAL A 57 -2.09 -6.62 0.87
N TYR A 58 -1.81 -5.49 1.52
CA TYR A 58 -0.74 -4.58 1.14
C TYR A 58 0.44 -4.71 2.09
N ARG A 59 1.65 -4.85 1.54
CA ARG A 59 2.91 -4.88 2.30
C ARG A 59 3.91 -3.89 1.70
N ASN A 60 4.44 -3.03 2.55
CA ASN A 60 5.48 -2.08 2.17
C ASN A 60 6.75 -2.79 1.68
N MET A 61 7.25 -2.42 0.51
CA MET A 61 8.50 -2.89 -0.08
C MET A 61 9.28 -1.72 -0.69
N PRO A 62 9.79 -0.79 0.14
CA PRO A 62 10.57 0.33 -0.36
C PRO A 62 11.87 -0.15 -1.02
N LEU A 63 12.10 0.29 -2.24
CA LEU A 63 13.30 -0.01 -3.02
C LEU A 63 14.37 1.05 -2.75
N ASP A 64 15.02 0.99 -1.59
CA ASP A 64 15.93 2.07 -1.10
C ASP A 64 17.04 2.48 -2.08
N GLY A 65 17.48 1.57 -2.95
CA GLY A 65 18.49 1.86 -3.97
C GLY A 65 17.96 2.61 -5.20
N LEU A 66 16.64 2.71 -5.35
CA LEU A 66 15.95 3.33 -6.48
C LEU A 66 15.08 4.50 -6.05
N HIS A 67 14.41 4.39 -4.90
CA HIS A 67 13.50 5.40 -4.36
C HIS A 67 13.90 5.72 -2.92
N GLN A 68 14.61 6.82 -2.73
CA GLN A 68 15.14 7.24 -1.43
C GLN A 68 14.03 7.65 -0.44
N LYS A 69 12.87 8.08 -0.95
CA LYS A 69 11.74 8.56 -0.13
C LYS A 69 10.77 7.44 0.27
N ALA A 70 10.71 6.36 -0.51
CA ALA A 70 9.77 5.27 -0.32
C ALA A 70 9.79 4.68 1.10
N ARG A 71 10.96 4.59 1.74
CA ARG A 71 11.05 4.07 3.11
C ARG A 71 10.40 4.97 4.15
N ASN A 72 10.56 6.29 4.02
CA ASN A 72 9.91 7.24 4.94
C ASN A 72 8.40 7.28 4.72
N GLU A 73 7.96 7.16 3.47
CA GLU A 73 6.54 7.05 3.14
C GLU A 73 5.93 5.75 3.66
N ALA A 74 6.62 4.62 3.51
CA ALA A 74 6.21 3.35 4.12
C ALA A 74 6.05 3.46 5.65
N LEU A 75 7.00 4.12 6.33
CA LEU A 75 6.88 4.39 7.77
C LEU A 75 5.66 5.28 8.08
N ALA A 76 5.40 6.29 7.25
CA ALA A 76 4.22 7.14 7.37
C ALA A 76 2.92 6.32 7.20
N LEU A 77 2.84 5.43 6.20
CA LEU A 77 1.72 4.51 6.00
C LEU A 77 1.46 3.68 7.27
N GLU A 78 2.51 3.09 7.87
CA GLU A 78 2.37 2.31 9.11
C GLU A 78 1.92 3.18 10.29
N CYS A 79 2.43 4.41 10.42
CA CYS A 79 1.96 5.37 11.43
C CYS A 79 0.48 5.74 11.25
N ALA A 80 -0.01 5.85 10.01
CA ALA A 80 -1.43 6.04 9.73
C ALA A 80 -2.23 4.77 10.05
N GLY A 81 -1.68 3.59 9.77
CA GLY A 81 -2.25 2.30 10.12
C GLY A 81 -2.43 2.10 11.62
N ALA A 82 -1.46 2.52 12.43
CA ALA A 82 -1.59 2.54 13.90
C ALA A 82 -2.76 3.41 14.40
N GLN A 83 -3.20 4.37 13.58
CA GLN A 83 -4.36 5.23 13.84
C GLN A 83 -5.64 4.75 13.13
N GLY A 84 -5.62 3.57 12.51
CA GLY A 84 -6.75 3.00 11.77
C GLY A 84 -7.03 3.67 10.42
N LYS A 85 -6.06 4.42 9.87
CA LYS A 85 -6.21 5.22 8.62
C LYS A 85 -5.26 4.80 7.50
N PHE A 86 -4.83 3.53 7.50
CA PHE A 86 -3.85 3.03 6.55
C PHE A 86 -4.29 3.28 5.09
N TRP A 87 -5.49 2.83 4.73
CA TRP A 87 -5.95 2.86 3.34
C TRP A 87 -6.28 4.27 2.86
N GLU A 88 -6.87 5.10 3.71
CA GLU A 88 -7.13 6.51 3.40
C GLU A 88 -5.82 7.26 3.11
N PHE A 89 -4.78 6.97 3.90
CA PHE A 89 -3.45 7.54 3.68
C PHE A 89 -2.81 7.00 2.40
N THR A 90 -2.81 5.68 2.20
CA THR A 90 -2.25 5.04 1.02
C THR A 90 -2.92 5.51 -0.28
N ASP A 91 -4.25 5.58 -0.30
CA ASP A 91 -5.02 6.08 -1.46
C ASP A 91 -4.62 7.52 -1.81
N MET A 92 -4.51 8.38 -0.80
CA MET A 92 -4.11 9.77 -0.98
C MET A 92 -2.63 9.91 -1.38
N VAL A 93 -1.74 9.08 -0.85
CA VAL A 93 -0.33 9.04 -1.28
C VAL A 93 -0.25 8.72 -2.76
N TYR A 94 -0.92 7.66 -3.23
CA TYR A 94 -0.90 7.30 -4.64
C TYR A 94 -1.58 8.32 -5.55
N ASP A 95 -2.67 8.98 -5.10
CA ASP A 95 -3.30 10.08 -5.83
C ASP A 95 -2.32 11.24 -6.07
N LYS A 96 -1.58 11.64 -5.04
CA LYS A 96 -0.76 12.85 -5.04
C LYS A 96 0.69 12.65 -5.45
N THR A 97 1.27 11.47 -5.22
CA THR A 97 2.68 11.21 -5.56
C THR A 97 2.92 11.39 -7.06
N THR A 98 4.03 12.01 -7.41
CA THR A 98 4.51 12.07 -8.80
C THR A 98 5.43 10.90 -9.14
N SER A 99 5.68 9.99 -8.19
CA SER A 99 6.65 8.89 -8.28
C SER A 99 8.11 9.37 -8.48
N ASN A 100 9.05 8.42 -8.46
CA ASN A 100 10.49 8.60 -8.69
C ASN A 100 11.13 9.67 -7.79
N ASP A 101 10.90 9.55 -6.49
CA ASP A 101 11.35 10.51 -5.49
C ASP A 101 10.80 11.91 -5.72
N GLY A 102 9.51 11.96 -6.06
CA GLY A 102 8.76 13.15 -6.38
C GLY A 102 8.50 14.09 -5.19
N TYR A 103 7.46 14.90 -5.29
CA TYR A 103 7.08 15.78 -4.18
C TYR A 103 6.67 14.95 -2.94
N ILE A 104 7.32 15.18 -1.80
CA ILE A 104 6.97 14.51 -0.53
C ILE A 104 5.63 15.04 -0.03
N ILE A 105 4.66 14.15 0.18
CA ILE A 105 3.47 14.48 0.96
C ILE A 105 3.86 14.28 2.43
N THR A 106 4.20 15.37 3.11
CA THR A 106 4.58 15.30 4.52
C THR A 106 3.35 15.04 5.39
N PHE A 107 3.52 14.26 6.47
CA PHE A 107 2.47 13.92 7.43
C PHE A 107 1.68 15.14 7.95
N ASN A 108 2.34 16.29 8.07
CA ASN A 108 1.76 17.57 8.52
C ASN A 108 0.80 18.22 7.50
N ARG A 109 0.68 17.69 6.28
CA ARG A 109 -0.31 18.16 5.29
C ARG A 109 -1.60 17.34 5.30
N ILE A 110 -1.71 16.39 6.22
CA ILE A 110 -2.71 15.33 6.20
C ILE A 110 -3.59 15.37 7.46
N PHE A 111 -3.12 16.05 8.51
CA PHE A 111 -3.85 16.37 9.73
C PHE A 111 -3.80 17.86 10.01
#